data_AF-A0A1H9DF53-F1
#
_entry.id   AF-A0A1H9DF53-F1
#
_cell.length_a   1.000
_cell.length_b   1.000
_cell.length_c   1.000
_cell.angle_alpha   90.00
_cell.angle_beta   90.00
_cell.angle_gamma   90.00
#
_symmetry.space_group_name_H-M   'P 1'
#
loop_
_entity.id
_entity.type
_entity.pdbx_description
1 polymer ?
#
loop_
_entity_poly.entity_id
_entity_poly.type
_entity_poly.pdbx_seq_one_letter_code
_entity_poly.pdbx_strand_id
1 'polypeptide(L)'
;MSKTLLVVFTVMMLGGCQIKQFLPTPDNGFTCIAGDIGEWMILEQQYQQSRPEGKAAMLKQAADKDQVIIQAMLLSQPDNTTAQIKRSIELFEQLDLDKTPQCDAEQYLLVRYQYTQAVMTLQRALNTADLERKALSAERDKLRQQIEALTRIENDLSR
;
A
#
# COMPACT_ATOMS: atom_id res chain seq x y z
N MET A 1 1.61 31.01 66.50
CA MET A 1 2.78 31.04 65.60
C MET A 1 2.60 29.94 64.58
N SER A 2 2.15 30.34 63.39
CA SER A 2 2.00 29.50 62.20
C SER A 2 3.31 29.56 61.43
N LYS A 3 3.86 28.40 61.04
CA LYS A 3 4.78 28.17 59.91
C LYS A 3 5.52 26.85 60.11
N THR A 4 4.97 25.76 59.59
CA THR A 4 5.72 24.58 59.08
C THR A 4 4.71 23.61 58.48
N LEU A 5 4.13 23.99 57.35
CA LEU A 5 3.30 23.10 56.54
C LEU A 5 3.44 23.52 55.08
N LEU A 6 4.62 23.22 54.51
CA LEU A 6 4.96 23.35 53.10
C LEU A 6 6.42 22.92 52.99
N VAL A 7 6.67 21.65 52.64
CA VAL A 7 7.80 21.12 51.82
C VAL A 7 7.72 19.58 51.92
N VAL A 8 6.69 18.95 51.33
CA VAL A 8 6.73 17.49 51.03
C VAL A 8 5.98 17.18 49.73
N PHE A 9 6.04 18.07 48.73
CA PHE A 9 5.38 17.81 47.44
C PHE A 9 6.14 18.38 46.25
N THR A 10 7.46 18.18 46.23
CA THR A 10 8.30 18.72 45.14
C THR A 10 9.54 17.88 44.87
N VAL A 11 9.44 16.54 44.90
CA VAL A 11 10.54 15.65 44.43
C VAL A 11 9.98 14.40 43.71
N MET A 12 9.04 14.59 42.77
CA MET A 12 8.59 13.52 41.87
C MET A 12 8.39 14.01 40.43
N MET A 13 9.20 14.98 39.99
CA MET A 13 9.13 15.52 38.61
C MET A 13 10.51 15.71 37.95
N LEU A 14 11.52 14.89 38.30
CA LEU A 14 12.83 14.88 37.61
C LEU A 14 13.41 13.47 37.46
N GLY A 15 12.54 12.47 37.24
CA GLY A 15 12.93 11.07 37.02
C GLY A 15 12.80 10.61 35.57
N GLY A 16 12.75 11.52 34.60
CA GLY A 16 12.76 11.18 33.17
C GLY A 16 14.19 10.97 32.69
N CYS A 17 14.89 9.95 33.18
CA CYS A 17 16.13 9.49 32.56
C CYS A 17 15.80 9.01 31.15
N GLN A 18 16.16 9.82 30.15
CA GLN A 18 16.28 9.38 28.77
C GLN A 18 17.31 8.25 28.72
N ILE A 19 16.83 7.01 28.65
CA ILE A 19 17.65 5.88 28.24
C ILE A 19 17.86 6.05 26.72
N LYS A 20 18.79 6.93 26.34
CA LYS A 20 19.50 6.78 25.07
C LYS A 20 20.62 5.78 25.33
N GLN A 21 20.27 4.50 25.30
CA GLN A 21 21.26 3.46 25.04
C GLN A 21 21.76 3.69 23.61
N PHE A 22 22.86 4.42 23.49
CA PHE A 22 23.79 4.28 22.38
C PHE A 22 24.38 2.87 22.50
N LEU A 23 23.64 1.88 22.01
CA LEU A 23 24.25 0.62 21.63
C LEU A 23 25.07 0.92 20.38
N PRO A 24 26.38 0.64 20.36
CA PRO A 24 27.13 0.66 19.12
C PRO A 24 26.47 -0.37 18.20
N THR A 25 25.94 0.09 17.06
CA THR A 25 25.54 -0.82 15.99
C THR A 25 26.77 -1.64 15.62
N PRO A 26 26.69 -2.98 15.66
CA PRO A 26 27.79 -3.79 15.17
C PRO A 26 27.99 -3.42 13.70
N ASP A 27 29.21 -3.03 13.36
CA ASP A 27 29.63 -2.76 11.99
C ASP A 27 29.71 -4.09 11.25
N ASN A 28 28.53 -4.64 10.97
CA ASN A 28 28.35 -5.78 10.10
C ASN A 28 28.58 -5.19 8.71
N GLY A 29 29.69 -5.53 8.06
CA GLY A 29 30.15 -4.95 6.78
C GLY A 29 29.25 -5.21 5.56
N PHE A 30 27.92 -5.13 5.72
CA PHE A 30 26.91 -5.13 4.68
C PHE A 30 26.64 -3.69 4.26
N THR A 31 26.70 -3.43 2.96
CA THR A 31 26.31 -2.15 2.38
C THR A 31 24.79 -2.14 2.22
N CYS A 32 24.06 -1.67 3.23
CA CYS A 32 22.61 -1.51 3.16
C CYS A 32 22.22 -0.33 2.24
N ILE A 33 21.06 -0.43 1.58
CA ILE A 33 20.37 0.74 1.04
C ILE A 33 20.12 1.76 2.16
N ALA A 34 20.66 2.97 1.97
CA ALA A 34 20.43 4.07 2.90
C ALA A 34 18.99 4.60 2.74
N GLY A 35 18.23 4.59 3.83
CA GLY A 35 16.85 5.06 3.83
C GLY A 35 16.23 5.08 5.22
N ASP A 36 15.45 6.12 5.51
CA ASP A 36 14.67 6.21 6.74
C ASP A 36 13.22 5.76 6.47
N ILE A 37 12.87 4.59 7.01
CA ILE A 37 11.53 4.02 6.90
C ILE A 37 10.47 4.99 7.46
N GLY A 38 10.79 5.73 8.52
CA GLY A 38 9.90 6.71 9.13
C GLY A 38 9.57 7.86 8.17
N GLU A 39 10.56 8.39 7.45
CA GLU A 39 10.33 9.41 6.42
C GLU A 39 9.48 8.86 5.28
N TRP A 40 9.74 7.62 4.86
CA TRP A 40 8.96 6.99 3.80
C TRP A 40 7.50 6.80 4.21
N MET A 41 7.24 6.32 5.43
CA MET A 41 5.87 6.15 5.94
C MET A 41 5.11 7.47 6.01
N ILE A 42 5.75 8.56 6.46
CA ILE A 42 5.15 9.89 6.47
C ILE A 42 4.80 10.33 5.04
N LEU A 43 5.72 10.13 4.10
CA LEU A 43 5.51 10.49 2.71
C LEU A 43 4.36 9.69 2.07
N GLU A 44 4.28 8.38 2.34
CA GLU A 44 3.18 7.54 1.86
C GLU A 44 1.84 8.01 2.41
N GLN A 45 1.77 8.29 3.71
CA GLN A 45 0.56 8.81 4.33
C GLN A 45 0.14 10.15 3.68
N GLN A 46 1.10 11.05 3.46
CA GLN A 46 0.83 12.31 2.77
C GLN A 46 0.32 12.08 1.34
N TYR A 47 0.91 11.15 0.61
CA TYR A 47 0.46 10.81 -0.74
C TYR A 47 -0.97 10.27 -0.74
N GLN A 48 -1.30 9.34 0.15
CA GLN A 48 -2.66 8.77 0.25
C GLN A 48 -3.71 9.83 0.57
N GLN A 49 -3.39 10.79 1.44
CA GLN A 49 -4.29 11.88 1.84
C GLN A 49 -4.35 13.03 0.81
N SER A 50 -3.45 13.06 -0.16
CA SER A 50 -3.36 14.13 -1.15
C SER A 50 -4.44 14.02 -2.23
N ARG A 51 -4.87 15.19 -2.71
CA ARG A 51 -5.69 15.31 -3.94
C ARG A 51 -4.90 14.81 -5.16
N PRO A 52 -5.58 14.49 -6.28
CA PRO A 52 -4.91 14.00 -7.49
C PRO A 52 -3.75 14.89 -7.98
N GLU A 53 -3.91 16.21 -7.93
CA GLU A 53 -2.85 17.16 -8.30
C GLU A 53 -1.63 17.06 -7.37
N GLY A 54 -1.87 16.88 -6.06
CA GLY A 54 -0.81 16.68 -5.07
C GLY A 54 -0.07 15.36 -5.28
N LYS A 55 -0.81 14.27 -5.53
CA LYS A 55 -0.23 12.97 -5.88
C LYS A 55 0.66 13.07 -7.13
N ALA A 56 0.18 13.74 -8.17
CA ALA A 56 0.93 13.96 -9.40
C ALA A 56 2.20 14.79 -9.16
N ALA A 57 2.12 15.86 -8.34
CA ALA A 57 3.27 16.67 -7.97
C ALA A 57 4.33 15.88 -7.19
N MET A 58 3.91 15.03 -6.23
CA MET A 58 4.83 14.17 -5.47
C MET A 58 5.52 13.14 -6.37
N LEU A 59 4.78 12.49 -7.27
CA LEU A 59 5.35 11.56 -8.24
C LEU A 59 6.32 12.23 -9.20
N LYS A 60 5.98 13.43 -9.67
CA LYS A 60 6.86 14.24 -10.52
C LYS A 60 8.12 14.62 -9.77
N GLN A 61 8.01 15.10 -8.53
CA GLN A 61 9.15 15.44 -7.69
C GLN A 61 10.08 14.23 -7.47
N ALA A 62 9.51 13.05 -7.21
CA ALA A 62 10.30 11.83 -7.04
C ALA A 62 11.04 11.45 -8.34
N ALA A 63 10.39 11.62 -9.49
CA ALA A 63 10.98 11.38 -10.80
C ALA A 63 12.09 12.40 -11.13
N ASP A 64 11.83 13.69 -10.94
CA ASP A 64 12.77 14.78 -11.23
C ASP A 64 14.03 14.72 -10.35
N LYS A 65 13.96 14.04 -9.21
CA LYS A 65 15.08 13.83 -8.27
C LYS A 65 15.69 12.42 -8.37
N ASP A 66 15.29 11.61 -9.35
CA ASP A 66 15.73 10.23 -9.52
C ASP A 66 15.57 9.35 -8.25
N GLN A 67 14.54 9.62 -7.45
CA GLN A 67 14.26 8.90 -6.21
C GLN A 67 13.45 7.62 -6.50
N VAL A 68 14.12 6.61 -7.08
CA VAL A 68 13.50 5.35 -7.53
C VAL A 68 12.70 4.66 -6.43
N ILE A 69 13.25 4.56 -5.21
CA ILE A 69 12.58 3.94 -4.05
C ILE A 69 11.27 4.66 -3.74
N ILE A 70 11.33 5.98 -3.62
CA ILE A 70 10.16 6.80 -3.33
C ILE A 70 9.12 6.65 -4.45
N GLN A 71 9.54 6.70 -5.71
CA GLN A 71 8.64 6.54 -6.83
C GLN A 71 7.97 5.17 -6.83
N ALA A 72 8.72 4.09 -6.59
CA ALA A 72 8.18 2.73 -6.47
C ALA A 72 7.13 2.66 -5.37
N MET A 73 7.44 3.21 -4.19
CA MET A 73 6.54 3.23 -3.04
C MET A 73 5.26 4.03 -3.32
N LEU A 74 5.36 5.26 -3.83
CA LEU A 74 4.19 6.09 -4.13
C LEU A 74 3.31 5.48 -5.23
N LEU A 75 3.91 4.77 -6.19
CA LEU A 75 3.16 4.06 -7.22
C LEU A 75 2.54 2.74 -6.75
N SER A 76 3.01 2.17 -5.63
CA SER A 76 2.52 0.89 -5.08
C SER A 76 1.20 0.97 -4.30
N GLN A 77 0.63 2.15 -4.13
CA GLN A 77 -0.57 2.33 -3.31
C GLN A 77 -1.79 1.62 -3.92
N PRO A 78 -2.65 1.00 -3.11
CA PRO A 78 -3.73 0.13 -3.59
C PRO A 78 -4.80 0.85 -4.43
N ASP A 79 -4.95 2.16 -4.26
CA ASP A 79 -5.87 3.02 -5.01
C ASP A 79 -5.31 3.50 -6.36
N ASN A 80 -4.03 3.21 -6.64
CA ASN A 80 -3.43 3.53 -7.93
C ASN A 80 -3.93 2.59 -9.05
N THR A 81 -3.81 3.09 -10.28
CA THR A 81 -4.19 2.33 -11.47
C THR A 81 -3.29 1.12 -11.70
N THR A 82 -3.80 0.10 -12.40
CA THR A 82 -3.01 -1.09 -12.80
C THR A 82 -1.72 -0.74 -13.54
N ALA A 83 -1.73 0.32 -14.36
CA ALA A 83 -0.53 0.80 -15.05
C ALA A 83 0.52 1.35 -14.07
N GLN A 84 0.10 2.09 -13.05
CA GLN A 84 0.98 2.60 -12.00
C GLN A 84 1.51 1.48 -11.10
N ILE A 85 0.68 0.52 -10.70
CA ILE A 85 1.11 -0.66 -9.95
C ILE A 85 2.16 -1.46 -10.75
N LYS A 86 1.92 -1.68 -12.05
CA LYS A 86 2.90 -2.33 -12.91
C LYS A 86 4.21 -1.56 -12.95
N ARG A 87 4.16 -0.23 -13.08
CA ARG A 87 5.36 0.62 -13.07
C ARG A 87 6.10 0.55 -11.73
N SER A 88 5.38 0.50 -10.62
CA SER A 88 5.95 0.30 -9.29
C SER A 88 6.75 -1.00 -9.20
N ILE A 89 6.20 -2.11 -9.71
CA ILE A 89 6.89 -3.41 -9.78
C ILE A 89 8.19 -3.30 -10.58
N GLU A 90 8.15 -2.70 -11.77
CA GLU A 90 9.34 -2.49 -12.60
C GLU A 90 10.43 -1.66 -11.89
N LEU A 91 10.04 -0.71 -11.03
CA LEU A 91 10.98 0.09 -10.24
C LEU A 91 11.55 -0.71 -9.07
N PHE A 92 10.75 -1.53 -8.38
CA PHE A 92 11.26 -2.43 -7.34
C PHE A 92 12.24 -3.47 -7.91
N GLU A 93 11.99 -3.98 -9.11
CA GLU A 93 12.90 -4.91 -9.81
C GLU A 93 14.27 -4.27 -10.12
N GLN A 94 14.34 -2.94 -10.31
CA GLN A 94 15.59 -2.22 -10.53
C GLN A 94 16.43 -2.07 -9.26
N LEU A 95 15.84 -2.25 -8.07
CA LEU A 95 16.54 -2.11 -6.80
C LEU A 95 17.36 -3.35 -6.41
N ASP A 96 17.21 -4.46 -7.15
CA ASP A 96 17.90 -5.74 -6.90
C ASP A 96 17.85 -6.17 -5.43
N LEU A 97 16.65 -6.12 -4.83
CA LEU A 97 16.46 -6.44 -3.42
C LEU A 97 16.80 -7.91 -3.13
N ASP A 98 17.66 -8.14 -2.14
CA ASP A 98 17.96 -9.48 -1.65
C ASP A 98 16.68 -10.15 -1.12
N LYS A 99 16.57 -11.48 -1.27
CA LYS A 99 15.45 -12.28 -0.74
C LYS A 99 15.53 -12.47 0.77
N THR A 100 16.72 -12.30 1.34
CA THR A 100 17.06 -12.43 2.76
C THR A 100 17.80 -11.17 3.23
N PRO A 101 17.13 -10.00 3.17
CA PRO A 101 17.75 -8.73 3.51
C PRO A 101 18.19 -8.73 4.97
N GLN A 102 19.39 -8.21 5.21
CA GLN A 102 19.95 -8.09 6.57
C GLN A 102 19.55 -6.77 7.22
N CYS A 103 19.07 -5.81 6.43
CA CYS A 103 18.79 -4.45 6.87
C CYS A 103 17.27 -4.19 6.88
N ASP A 104 16.78 -3.52 7.93
CA ASP A 104 15.34 -3.27 8.12
C ASP A 104 14.71 -2.52 6.93
N ALA A 105 15.44 -1.56 6.34
CA ALA A 105 14.95 -0.77 5.21
C ALA A 105 14.75 -1.64 3.97
N GLU A 106 15.68 -2.55 3.67
CA GLU A 106 15.56 -3.48 2.55
C GLU A 106 14.48 -4.53 2.80
N GLN A 107 14.35 -4.99 4.05
CA GLN A 107 13.25 -5.87 4.45
C GLN A 107 11.90 -5.20 4.24
N TYR A 108 11.78 -3.93 4.63
CA TYR A 108 10.58 -3.14 4.39
C TYR A 108 10.27 -3.03 2.88
N LEU A 109 11.26 -2.71 2.06
CA LEU A 109 11.10 -2.60 0.60
C LEU A 109 10.72 -3.95 -0.03
N LEU A 110 11.30 -5.06 0.43
CA LEU A 110 10.97 -6.40 -0.04
C LEU A 110 9.51 -6.76 0.28
N VAL A 111 9.08 -6.51 1.52
CA VAL A 111 7.68 -6.72 1.92
C VAL A 111 6.75 -5.85 1.08
N ARG A 112 7.12 -4.59 0.84
CA ARG A 112 6.35 -3.66 0.01
C ARG A 112 6.25 -4.15 -1.43
N TYR A 113 7.34 -4.66 -1.99
CA TYR A 113 7.37 -5.22 -3.33
C TYR A 113 6.42 -6.43 -3.46
N GLN A 114 6.52 -7.39 -2.53
CA GLN A 114 5.64 -8.57 -2.49
C GLN A 114 4.16 -8.18 -2.35
N TYR A 115 3.86 -7.21 -1.49
CA TYR A 115 2.52 -6.65 -1.36
C TYR A 115 2.01 -6.08 -2.69
N THR A 116 2.85 -5.32 -3.40
CA THR A 116 2.52 -4.72 -4.70
C THR A 116 2.20 -5.79 -5.76
N GLN A 117 2.98 -6.87 -5.80
CA GLN A 117 2.71 -8.02 -6.68
C GLN A 117 1.40 -8.72 -6.34
N ALA A 118 1.08 -8.86 -5.04
CA ALA A 118 -0.18 -9.45 -4.59
C ALA A 118 -1.38 -8.57 -4.99
N VAL A 119 -1.29 -7.25 -4.83
CA VAL A 119 -2.32 -6.29 -5.28
C VAL A 119 -2.55 -6.41 -6.79
N MET A 120 -1.47 -6.49 -7.59
CA MET A 120 -1.57 -6.66 -9.04
C MET A 120 -2.29 -7.97 -9.41
N THR A 121 -1.96 -9.05 -8.73
CA THR A 121 -2.60 -10.36 -8.94
C THR A 121 -4.08 -10.32 -8.61
N LEU A 122 -4.44 -9.68 -7.49
CA LEU A 122 -5.82 -9.50 -7.08
C LEU A 122 -6.62 -8.64 -8.09
N GLN A 123 -6.06 -7.52 -8.55
CA GLN A 123 -6.71 -6.67 -9.55
C GLN A 123 -7.01 -7.44 -10.84
N ARG A 124 -6.08 -8.28 -11.32
CA ARG A 124 -6.31 -9.13 -12.49
C ARG A 124 -7.44 -10.13 -12.25
N ALA A 125 -7.45 -10.80 -11.10
CA ALA A 125 -8.49 -11.78 -10.76
C ALA A 125 -9.88 -11.12 -10.70
N LEU A 126 -9.99 -9.93 -10.10
CA LEU A 126 -11.24 -9.18 -10.03
C LEU A 126 -11.74 -8.76 -11.41
N ASN A 127 -10.84 -8.31 -12.29
CA ASN A 127 -11.21 -7.94 -13.67
C ASN A 127 -11.74 -9.14 -14.45
N THR A 128 -11.09 -10.30 -14.34
CA THR A 128 -11.57 -11.55 -14.97
C THR A 128 -12.94 -11.95 -14.43
N ALA A 129 -13.12 -11.94 -13.11
CA ALA A 129 -14.39 -12.30 -12.48
C ALA A 129 -15.54 -11.35 -12.89
N ASP A 130 -15.27 -10.05 -13.05
CA ASP A 130 -16.28 -9.10 -13.54
C ASP A 130 -16.70 -9.38 -15.00
N LEU A 131 -15.75 -9.75 -15.86
CA LEU A 131 -16.04 -10.14 -17.24
C LEU A 131 -16.89 -11.41 -17.29
N GLU A 132 -16.54 -12.43 -16.52
CA GLU A 132 -17.32 -13.67 -16.42
C GLU A 132 -18.73 -13.41 -15.91
N ARG A 133 -18.88 -12.58 -14.86
CA ARG A 133 -20.19 -12.19 -14.33
C ARG A 133 -21.05 -11.50 -15.40
N LYS A 134 -20.46 -10.60 -16.20
CA LYS A 134 -21.16 -9.92 -17.30
C LYS A 134 -21.62 -10.90 -18.38
N ALA A 135 -20.75 -11.84 -18.77
CA ALA A 135 -21.08 -12.88 -19.73
C ALA A 135 -22.24 -13.76 -19.26
N LEU A 136 -22.18 -14.24 -18.01
CA LEU A 136 -23.24 -15.04 -17.39
C LEU A 136 -24.56 -14.26 -17.27
N SER A 137 -24.51 -12.96 -16.94
CA SER A 137 -25.72 -12.13 -16.91
C SER A 137 -26.38 -12.04 -18.28
N ALA A 138 -25.60 -11.84 -19.34
CA ALA A 138 -26.11 -11.76 -20.70
C ALA A 138 -26.71 -13.10 -21.17
N GLU A 139 -26.08 -14.23 -20.82
CA GLU A 139 -26.62 -15.55 -21.08
C GLU A 139 -27.94 -15.80 -20.35
N ARG A 140 -28.01 -15.41 -19.07
CA ARG A 140 -29.24 -15.51 -18.27
C ARG A 140 -30.37 -14.66 -18.85
N ASP A 141 -30.09 -13.45 -19.33
CA ASP A 141 -31.07 -12.61 -20.01
C ASP A 141 -31.57 -13.25 -21.31
N LYS A 142 -30.68 -13.85 -22.10
CA LYS A 142 -31.05 -14.58 -23.33
C LYS A 142 -31.94 -15.80 -23.03
N LEU A 143 -31.58 -16.60 -22.04
CA LEU A 143 -32.38 -17.78 -21.64
C LEU A 143 -33.77 -17.35 -21.15
N ARG A 144 -33.85 -16.25 -20.39
CA ARG A 144 -35.14 -15.70 -19.94
C ARG A 144 -36.02 -15.30 -21.13
N GLN A 145 -35.47 -14.64 -22.13
CA GLN A 145 -36.22 -14.28 -23.35
C GLN A 145 -36.72 -15.52 -24.10
N GLN A 146 -35.90 -16.58 -24.18
CA GLN A 146 -36.30 -17.84 -24.80
C GLN A 146 -37.44 -18.52 -24.04
N ILE A 147 -37.36 -18.57 -22.71
CA ILE A 147 -38.45 -19.10 -21.86
C ILE A 147 -39.72 -18.28 -22.09
N GLU A 148 -39.66 -16.96 -22.03
CA GLU A 148 -40.83 -16.09 -22.24
C GLU A 148 -41.44 -16.29 -23.63
N ALA A 149 -40.63 -16.49 -24.68
CA ALA A 149 -41.12 -16.79 -26.01
C ALA A 149 -41.80 -18.16 -26.09
N LEU A 150 -41.20 -19.20 -25.50
CA LEU A 150 -41.78 -20.55 -25.45
C LEU A 150 -43.09 -20.57 -24.67
N THR A 151 -43.15 -19.90 -23.53
CA THR A 151 -44.38 -19.78 -22.71
C THR A 151 -45.51 -19.08 -23.48
N ARG A 152 -45.20 -18.06 -24.32
CA ARG A 152 -46.22 -17.45 -25.19
C ARG A 152 -46.75 -18.44 -26.22
N ILE A 153 -45.86 -19.17 -26.89
CA ILE A 153 -46.22 -20.19 -27.88
C ILE A 153 -47.10 -21.27 -27.24
N GLU A 154 -46.75 -21.75 -26.05
CA GLU A 154 -47.53 -22.76 -25.31
C GLU A 154 -48.94 -22.26 -24.97
N ASN A 155 -49.06 -21.02 -24.50
CA ASN A 155 -50.36 -20.41 -24.20
C ASN A 155 -51.23 -20.23 -25.45
N ASP A 156 -50.63 -19.90 -26.59
CA ASP A 156 -51.35 -19.77 -27.87
C ASP A 156 -51.82 -21.14 -28.40
N LEU A 157 -51.04 -22.21 -28.18
CA LEU A 157 -51.39 -23.58 -28.58
C LEU A 157 -52.44 -24.24 -27.67
N SER A 158 -52.50 -23.84 -26.40
CA SER A 158 -53.42 -24.42 -25.40
C SER A 158 -54.81 -23.78 -25.41
N ARG A 159 -55.06 -22.84 -26.33
CA ARG A 159 -56.30 -22.09 -26.49
C ARG A 159 -57.11 -22.59 -27.68
#